data_AF-A0AAD7G258-F1
#
_entry.id   AF-A0AAD7G258-F1
#
_cell.length_a   1.000
_cell.length_b   1.000
_cell.length_c   1.000
_cell.angle_alpha   90.00
_cell.angle_beta   90.00
_cell.angle_gamma   90.00
#
_symmetry.space_group_name_H-M   'P 1'
#
loop_
_entity.id
_entity.type
_entity.pdbx_description
1 polymer ?
#
loop_
_entity_poly.entity_id
_entity_poly.type
_entity_poly.pdbx_seq_one_letter_code
_entity_poly.pdbx_strand_id
1 'polypeptide(L)'
;MKNKQLKSHIITMQSSLVLNGAYCDLVCGQPAAQEESKKAKMKGQLVRDGMPRLLTSTEFVHRVVAFHDAAETKKLELAQSEAENWQADVKAWEAEHDRVKKLNKQPKWKKPVLKGQLFPPVLKPRYMVESSAVQNWMQSGNGSDSGSGSGSDSKSSSELEDEDEEG
;
A
#
# COMPACT_ATOMS: atom_id res chain seq x y z
N MET A 1 -30.74 -41.46 -46.30
CA MET A 1 -30.38 -42.00 -44.95
C MET A 1 -28.92 -41.75 -44.55
N LYS A 2 -27.93 -41.88 -45.46
CA LYS A 2 -26.48 -41.70 -45.17
C LYS A 2 -26.10 -40.36 -44.49
N ASN A 3 -26.72 -39.25 -44.91
CA ASN A 3 -26.45 -37.93 -44.34
C ASN A 3 -26.84 -37.81 -42.85
N LYS A 4 -27.89 -38.52 -42.41
CA LYS A 4 -28.34 -38.51 -41.00
C LYS A 4 -27.34 -39.24 -40.10
N GLN A 5 -26.77 -40.34 -40.58
CA GLN A 5 -25.72 -41.09 -39.86
C GLN A 5 -24.43 -40.27 -39.74
N LEU A 6 -24.02 -39.59 -40.82
CA LEU A 6 -22.84 -38.73 -40.81
C LEU A 6 -23.00 -37.58 -39.80
N LYS A 7 -24.15 -36.91 -39.79
CA LYS A 7 -24.47 -35.87 -38.83
C LYS A 7 -24.44 -36.39 -37.39
N SER A 8 -25.04 -37.54 -37.13
CA SER A 8 -24.99 -38.19 -35.82
C SER A 8 -23.55 -38.43 -35.37
N HIS A 9 -22.72 -38.97 -36.26
CA HIS A 9 -21.32 -39.27 -35.93
C HIS A 9 -20.51 -38.01 -35.64
N ILE A 10 -20.71 -36.94 -36.43
CA ILE A 10 -20.07 -35.64 -36.20
C ILE A 10 -20.49 -35.06 -34.84
N ILE A 11 -21.78 -35.13 -34.50
CA ILE A 11 -22.28 -34.66 -33.20
C ILE A 11 -21.62 -35.44 -32.05
N THR A 12 -21.57 -36.77 -32.14
CA THR A 12 -20.90 -37.62 -31.13
C THR A 12 -19.41 -37.28 -31.00
N MET A 13 -18.73 -37.04 -32.11
CA MET A 13 -17.32 -36.67 -32.11
C MET A 13 -17.11 -35.30 -31.44
N GLN A 14 -17.91 -34.30 -31.82
CA GLN A 14 -17.86 -32.97 -31.24
C GLN A 14 -18.18 -32.97 -29.75
N SER A 15 -19.21 -33.71 -29.32
CA SER A 15 -19.53 -33.83 -27.90
C SER A 15 -18.41 -34.49 -27.11
N SER A 16 -17.73 -35.48 -27.70
CA SER A 16 -16.58 -36.13 -27.06
C SER A 16 -15.41 -35.16 -26.89
N LEU A 17 -15.13 -34.32 -27.89
CA LEU A 17 -14.06 -33.31 -27.80
C LEU A 17 -14.36 -32.25 -26.73
N VAL A 18 -15.60 -31.77 -26.66
CA VAL A 18 -16.01 -30.80 -25.62
C VAL A 18 -15.90 -31.40 -24.23
N LEU A 19 -16.37 -32.64 -24.04
CA LEU A 19 -16.29 -33.33 -22.76
C LEU A 19 -14.84 -33.60 -22.34
N ASN A 20 -14.01 -34.05 -23.28
CA ASN A 20 -12.59 -34.30 -23.03
C ASN A 20 -11.85 -33.01 -22.69
N GLY A 21 -12.16 -31.89 -23.37
CA GLY A 21 -11.61 -30.57 -23.04
C GLY A 21 -11.94 -30.18 -21.61
N ALA A 22 -13.22 -30.21 -21.24
CA ALA A 22 -13.66 -29.88 -19.88
C ALA A 22 -13.05 -30.82 -18.81
N TYR A 23 -12.89 -32.10 -19.12
CA TYR A 23 -12.23 -33.06 -18.24
C TYR A 23 -10.75 -32.74 -18.06
N CYS A 24 -10.02 -32.47 -19.15
CA CYS A 24 -8.62 -32.07 -19.10
C CYS A 24 -8.45 -30.77 -18.30
N ASP A 25 -9.33 -29.78 -18.47
CA ASP A 25 -9.28 -28.55 -17.68
C ASP A 25 -9.45 -28.82 -16.19
N LEU A 26 -10.39 -29.70 -15.81
CA LEU A 26 -10.61 -30.08 -14.41
C LEU A 26 -9.41 -30.84 -13.83
N VAL A 27 -8.88 -31.82 -14.57
CA VAL A 27 -7.73 -32.63 -14.14
C VAL A 27 -6.46 -31.80 -14.07
N CYS A 28 -6.25 -30.85 -14.96
CA CYS A 28 -5.10 -29.92 -14.93
C CYS A 28 -5.27 -28.85 -13.84
N GLY A 29 -6.50 -28.42 -13.55
CA GLY A 29 -6.80 -27.44 -12.50
C GLY A 29 -6.57 -27.97 -11.08
N GLN A 30 -6.83 -29.25 -10.83
CA GLN A 30 -6.62 -29.88 -9.51
C GLN A 30 -5.16 -29.79 -9.00
N PRO A 31 -4.12 -30.13 -9.81
CA PRO A 31 -2.73 -29.91 -9.47
C PRO A 31 -2.39 -28.46 -9.14
N ALA A 32 -2.91 -27.49 -9.88
CA ALA A 32 -2.64 -26.07 -9.63
C ALA A 32 -3.15 -25.63 -8.25
N ALA A 33 -4.41 -25.93 -7.93
CA ALA A 33 -4.98 -25.64 -6.61
C ALA A 33 -4.24 -26.37 -5.48
N GLN A 34 -3.85 -27.63 -5.71
CA GLN A 34 -3.07 -28.40 -4.75
C GLN A 34 -1.67 -27.79 -4.55
N GLU A 35 -1.00 -27.37 -5.62
CA GLU A 35 0.32 -26.75 -5.57
C GLU A 35 0.26 -25.41 -4.84
N GLU A 36 -0.75 -24.57 -5.09
CA GLU A 36 -0.94 -23.32 -4.34
C GLU A 36 -1.12 -23.57 -2.85
N SER A 37 -1.91 -24.58 -2.48
CA SER A 37 -2.08 -24.97 -1.07
C SER A 37 -0.78 -25.48 -0.45
N LYS A 38 0.08 -26.17 -1.21
CA LYS A 38 1.40 -26.66 -0.78
C LYS A 38 2.39 -25.50 -0.68
N LYS A 39 2.43 -24.59 -1.65
CA LYS A 39 3.24 -23.36 -1.65
C LYS A 39 2.97 -22.51 -0.41
N ALA A 40 1.70 -22.39 0.00
CA ALA A 40 1.33 -21.69 1.22
C ALA A 40 1.91 -22.37 2.47
N LYS A 41 1.85 -23.72 2.55
CA LYS A 41 2.38 -24.50 3.68
C LYS A 41 3.91 -24.49 3.74
N MET A 42 4.57 -24.42 2.59
CA MET A 42 6.03 -24.40 2.47
C MET A 42 6.61 -22.99 2.55
N LYS A 43 5.76 -21.96 2.68
CA LYS A 43 6.20 -20.59 2.93
C LYS A 43 6.90 -20.53 4.28
N GLY A 44 8.16 -20.10 4.29
CA GLY A 44 8.98 -20.06 5.50
C GLY A 44 9.97 -21.22 5.63
N GLN A 45 9.91 -22.23 4.75
CA GLN A 45 10.86 -23.34 4.76
C GLN A 45 12.12 -23.00 3.96
N LEU A 46 13.29 -23.35 4.53
CA LEU A 46 14.60 -23.17 3.90
C LEU A 46 14.79 -24.10 2.68
N VAL A 47 14.18 -25.29 2.71
CA VAL A 47 14.25 -26.30 1.64
C VAL A 47 12.84 -26.69 1.21
N ARG A 48 12.54 -26.62 -0.09
CA ARG A 48 11.18 -26.75 -0.65
C ARG A 48 10.86 -28.10 -1.29
N ASP A 49 11.81 -29.02 -1.36
CA ASP A 49 11.58 -30.32 -2.00
C ASP A 49 10.93 -31.35 -1.06
N GLY A 50 10.85 -31.06 0.24
CA GLY A 50 10.23 -31.93 1.23
C GLY A 50 11.05 -33.19 1.54
N MET A 51 12.27 -33.31 1.02
CA MET A 51 13.15 -34.44 1.25
C MET A 51 14.21 -34.09 2.29
N PRO A 52 14.45 -34.94 3.31
CA PRO A 52 15.54 -34.73 4.25
C PRO A 52 16.87 -34.69 3.49
N ARG A 53 17.60 -33.59 3.62
CA ARG A 53 18.95 -33.44 3.08
C ARG A 53 19.92 -33.22 4.23
N LEU A 54 21.06 -33.89 4.18
CA LEU A 54 22.17 -33.57 5.05
C LEU A 54 22.96 -32.44 4.40
N LEU A 55 22.82 -31.22 4.93
CA LEU A 55 23.64 -30.10 4.50
C LEU A 55 24.97 -30.12 5.26
N THR A 56 26.05 -29.78 4.57
CA THR A 56 27.30 -29.44 5.22
C THR A 56 27.13 -28.13 6.00
N SER A 57 27.95 -27.92 7.04
CA SER A 57 27.83 -26.75 7.92
C SER A 57 27.89 -25.43 7.15
N THR A 58 28.75 -25.34 6.14
CA THR A 58 28.91 -24.12 5.32
C THR A 58 27.72 -23.88 4.41
N GLU A 59 27.21 -24.92 3.73
CA GLU A 59 26.02 -24.81 2.90
C GLU A 59 24.78 -24.38 3.70
N PHE A 60 24.62 -24.90 4.92
CA PHE A 60 23.52 -24.50 5.78
C PHE A 60 23.58 -23.01 6.10
N VAL A 61 24.74 -22.51 6.53
CA VAL A 61 24.92 -21.09 6.86
C VAL A 61 24.62 -20.21 5.64
N HIS A 62 25.17 -20.54 4.47
CA HIS A 62 24.94 -19.76 3.25
C HIS A 62 23.44 -19.67 2.89
N ARG A 63 22.71 -20.79 3.00
CA ARG A 63 21.28 -20.80 2.69
C ARG A 63 20.45 -19.99 3.68
N VAL A 64 20.76 -20.05 4.98
CA VAL A 64 20.05 -19.27 6.00
C VAL A 64 20.24 -17.77 5.77
N VAL A 65 21.47 -17.34 5.48
CA VAL A 65 21.77 -15.94 5.17
C VAL A 65 20.99 -15.50 3.93
N ALA A 66 21.11 -16.23 2.82
CA ALA A 66 20.39 -15.91 1.59
C ALA A 66 18.86 -15.87 1.80
N PHE A 67 18.30 -16.75 2.63
CA PHE A 67 16.88 -16.76 2.95
C PHE A 67 16.46 -15.49 3.72
N HIS A 68 17.29 -15.03 4.67
CA HIS A 68 17.02 -13.82 5.43
C HIS A 68 17.15 -12.58 4.56
N ASP A 69 18.21 -12.49 3.76
CA ASP A 69 18.44 -11.37 2.85
C ASP A 69 17.31 -11.26 1.82
N ALA A 70 16.87 -12.39 1.24
CA ALA A 70 15.74 -12.43 0.33
C ALA A 70 14.40 -12.04 0.99
N ALA A 71 14.24 -12.31 2.29
CA ALA A 71 13.05 -11.89 3.03
C ALA A 71 13.05 -10.38 3.25
N GLU A 72 14.21 -9.78 3.56
CA GLU A 72 14.35 -8.34 3.75
C GLU A 72 14.19 -7.57 2.43
N THR A 73 14.84 -8.01 1.35
CA THR A 73 14.70 -7.35 0.03
C THR A 73 13.24 -7.35 -0.43
N LYS A 74 12.52 -8.46 -0.25
CA LYS A 74 11.10 -8.55 -0.58
C LYS A 74 10.21 -7.62 0.26
N LYS A 75 10.53 -7.42 1.54
CA LYS A 75 9.81 -6.46 2.39
C LYS A 75 10.04 -5.03 1.92
N LEU A 76 11.28 -4.69 1.56
CA LEU A 76 11.63 -3.37 1.06
C LEU A 76 10.95 -3.06 -0.28
N GLU A 77 10.95 -4.00 -1.23
CA GLU A 77 10.27 -3.85 -2.52
C GLU A 77 8.75 -3.66 -2.35
N LEU A 78 8.14 -4.43 -1.42
CA LEU A 78 6.73 -4.25 -1.11
C LEU A 78 6.47 -2.86 -0.49
N ALA A 79 7.32 -2.41 0.44
CA ALA A 79 7.19 -1.08 1.02
C ALA A 79 7.37 0.04 -0.01
N GLN A 80 8.29 -0.12 -0.97
CA GLN A 80 8.49 0.82 -2.08
C GLN A 80 7.26 0.91 -2.97
N SER A 81 6.76 -0.23 -3.45
CA SER A 81 5.55 -0.26 -4.28
C SER A 81 4.32 0.27 -3.54
N GLU A 82 4.18 0.00 -2.24
CA GLU A 82 3.11 0.58 -1.42
C GLU A 82 3.25 2.10 -1.27
N ALA A 83 4.48 2.62 -1.13
CA ALA A 83 4.75 4.04 -1.07
C ALA A 83 4.47 4.74 -2.41
N GLU A 84 4.86 4.14 -3.53
CA GLU A 84 4.57 4.64 -4.88
C GLU A 84 3.07 4.72 -5.14
N ASN A 85 2.33 3.66 -4.79
CA ASN A 85 0.87 3.64 -4.90
C ASN A 85 0.23 4.74 -4.04
N TRP A 86 0.70 4.91 -2.80
CA TRP A 86 0.22 5.98 -1.93
C TRP A 86 0.53 7.38 -2.49
N GLN A 87 1.73 7.59 -3.05
CA GLN A 87 2.09 8.85 -3.68
C GLN A 87 1.21 9.14 -4.90
N ALA A 88 0.93 8.11 -5.73
CA ALA A 88 0.02 8.23 -6.87
C ALA A 88 -1.40 8.60 -6.42
N ASP A 89 -1.92 7.95 -5.37
CA ASP A 89 -3.23 8.26 -4.80
C ASP A 89 -3.29 9.69 -4.23
N VAL A 90 -2.25 10.12 -3.53
CA VAL A 90 -2.15 11.50 -3.01
C VAL A 90 -2.09 12.51 -4.15
N LYS A 91 -1.30 12.26 -5.19
CA LYS A 91 -1.20 13.14 -6.36
C LYS A 91 -2.54 13.25 -7.09
N ALA A 92 -3.26 12.14 -7.26
CA ALA A 92 -4.59 12.13 -7.85
C ALA A 92 -5.60 12.91 -6.98
N TRP A 93 -5.52 12.74 -5.65
CA TRP A 93 -6.34 13.51 -4.71
C TRP A 93 -6.04 15.01 -4.77
N GLU A 94 -4.76 15.42 -4.82
CA GLU A 94 -4.37 16.83 -4.92
C GLU A 94 -4.85 17.46 -6.22
N ALA A 95 -4.72 16.76 -7.36
CA ALA A 95 -5.21 17.24 -8.64
C ALA A 95 -6.73 17.47 -8.66
N GLU A 96 -7.52 16.56 -8.09
CA GLU A 96 -8.97 16.72 -7.99
C GLU A 96 -9.35 17.84 -7.00
N HIS A 97 -8.66 17.91 -5.87
CA HIS A 97 -8.87 18.94 -4.88
C HIS A 97 -8.60 20.35 -5.44
N ASP A 98 -7.56 20.51 -6.27
CA ASP A 98 -7.26 21.77 -6.94
C ASP A 98 -8.30 22.13 -8.01
N ARG A 99 -8.89 21.15 -8.72
CA ARG A 99 -10.04 21.40 -9.61
C ARG A 99 -11.26 21.89 -8.82
N VAL A 100 -11.53 21.27 -7.68
CA VAL A 100 -12.69 21.59 -6.83
C VAL A 100 -12.56 22.97 -6.18
N LYS A 101 -11.36 23.35 -5.71
CA LYS A 101 -11.05 24.70 -5.22
C LYS A 101 -11.31 25.76 -6.28
N LYS A 102 -10.83 25.55 -7.53
CA LYS A 102 -11.07 26.47 -8.65
C LYS A 102 -12.57 26.67 -8.94
N LEU A 103 -13.40 25.71 -8.58
CA LEU A 103 -14.86 25.75 -8.75
C LEU A 103 -15.62 26.26 -7.50
N ASN A 104 -14.92 26.68 -6.43
CA ASN A 104 -15.50 27.06 -5.13
C ASN A 104 -16.50 26.03 -4.56
N LYS A 105 -16.29 24.75 -4.88
CA LYS A 105 -17.09 23.64 -4.33
C LYS A 105 -16.34 23.03 -3.15
N GLN A 106 -17.05 22.46 -2.19
CA GLN A 106 -16.37 21.72 -1.13
C GLN A 106 -15.90 20.36 -1.65
N PRO A 107 -14.64 19.96 -1.37
CA PRO A 107 -14.17 18.61 -1.67
C PRO A 107 -15.01 17.58 -0.92
N LYS A 108 -15.60 16.63 -1.65
CA LYS A 108 -16.44 15.58 -1.07
C LYS A 108 -15.64 14.47 -0.36
N TRP A 109 -14.31 14.43 -0.53
CA TRP A 109 -13.46 13.30 -0.14
C TRP A 109 -12.23 13.76 0.66
N LYS A 110 -11.84 12.96 1.67
CA LYS A 110 -10.68 13.21 2.56
C LYS A 110 -9.38 12.71 1.93
N LYS A 111 -8.25 13.29 2.31
CA LYS A 111 -6.90 12.90 1.85
C LYS A 111 -6.60 11.43 2.17
N PRO A 112 -6.00 10.66 1.24
CA PRO A 112 -5.53 9.31 1.51
C PRO A 112 -4.51 9.29 2.66
N VAL A 113 -4.70 8.40 3.62
CA VAL A 113 -3.79 8.24 4.78
C VAL A 113 -2.91 7.02 4.54
N LEU A 114 -1.62 7.13 4.87
CA LEU A 114 -0.68 6.01 4.79
C LEU A 114 -1.15 4.90 5.75
N LYS A 115 -1.26 3.66 5.26
CA LYS A 115 -1.70 2.51 6.06
C LYS A 115 -0.81 2.40 7.32
N GLY A 116 -1.42 2.47 8.50
CA GLY A 116 -0.73 2.40 9.81
C GLY A 116 -0.77 3.69 10.64
N GLN A 117 -1.03 4.85 10.04
CA GLN A 117 -1.27 6.12 10.75
C GLN A 117 -2.76 6.27 11.04
N LEU A 118 -3.28 5.60 12.07
CA LEU A 118 -4.68 5.76 12.48
C LEU A 118 -4.80 7.04 13.33
N PHE A 119 -5.12 8.16 12.66
CA PHE A 119 -5.39 9.50 13.20
C PHE A 119 -4.15 10.29 13.70
N PRO A 120 -4.14 11.62 13.55
CA PRO A 120 -3.13 12.46 14.20
C PRO A 120 -3.17 12.22 15.72
N PRO A 121 -2.03 12.29 16.42
CA PRO A 121 -1.98 12.13 17.86
C PRO A 121 -3.00 13.05 18.53
N VAL A 122 -3.94 12.47 19.29
CA VAL A 122 -4.94 13.26 20.02
C VAL A 122 -4.18 14.21 20.95
N LEU A 123 -4.34 15.51 20.73
CA LEU A 123 -3.76 16.53 21.59
C LEU A 123 -4.30 16.32 23.01
N LYS A 124 -3.39 16.11 23.97
CA LYS A 124 -3.77 15.96 25.38
C LYS A 124 -4.47 17.24 25.83
N PRO A 125 -5.60 17.17 26.55
CA PRO A 125 -6.27 18.36 27.05
C PRO A 125 -5.28 19.16 27.91
N ARG A 126 -5.08 20.42 27.53
CA ARG A 126 -4.36 21.39 28.35
C ARG A 126 -5.26 21.70 29.54
N TYR A 127 -4.88 21.24 30.74
CA TYR A 127 -5.55 21.70 31.94
C TYR A 127 -5.32 23.22 32.02
N MET A 128 -6.40 24.00 32.04
CA MET A 128 -6.33 25.40 32.41
C MET A 128 -5.92 25.39 33.89
N VAL A 129 -4.70 25.81 34.20
CA VAL A 129 -4.41 26.26 35.57
C VAL A 129 -5.37 27.39 35.82
N GLU A 130 -6.26 27.19 36.78
CA GLU A 130 -7.29 28.12 37.20
C GLU A 130 -6.60 29.39 37.69
N SER A 131 -6.38 30.32 36.76
CA SER A 131 -5.80 31.63 37.05
C SER A 131 -6.83 32.35 37.91
N SER A 132 -6.45 32.67 39.14
CA SER A 132 -7.24 33.35 40.17
C SER A 132 -7.58 34.79 39.79
N ALA A 133 -8.31 34.98 38.69
CA ALA A 133 -8.77 36.27 38.20
C ALA A 133 -10.18 36.59 38.73
N VAL A 134 -10.39 36.36 40.02
CA VAL A 134 -11.55 36.90 40.77
C VAL A 134 -11.04 37.89 41.80
N GLN A 135 -10.38 38.96 41.36
CA GLN A 135 -10.17 40.19 42.13
C GLN A 135 -9.44 41.24 41.28
N ASN A 136 -10.15 41.92 40.36
CA ASN A 136 -9.86 43.32 40.02
C ASN A 136 -10.86 43.88 38.99
N TRP A 137 -12.12 44.10 39.40
CA TRP A 137 -13.07 44.88 38.60
C TRP A 137 -13.35 46.28 39.18
N MET A 138 -12.63 46.69 40.23
CA MET A 138 -12.72 48.04 40.78
C MET A 138 -11.32 48.63 40.92
N GLN A 139 -10.84 49.29 39.87
CA GLN A 139 -10.12 50.55 39.97
C GLN A 139 -9.97 51.16 38.58
N SER A 140 -10.58 52.33 38.43
CA SER A 140 -10.46 53.23 37.28
C SER A 140 -9.03 53.74 37.12
N GLY A 141 -8.68 54.12 35.88
CA GLY A 141 -7.87 55.32 35.67
C GLY A 141 -6.62 55.15 34.80
N ASN A 142 -6.73 55.68 33.57
CA ASN A 142 -5.74 56.49 32.87
C ASN A 142 -4.38 55.86 32.49
N GLY A 143 -4.07 55.86 31.19
CA GLY A 143 -2.70 55.63 30.71
C GLY A 143 -2.63 55.18 29.26
N SER A 144 -2.47 56.15 28.36
CA SER A 144 -2.02 55.99 26.98
C SER A 144 -0.74 55.13 26.90
N ASP A 145 -0.64 54.21 25.93
CA ASP A 145 0.55 54.12 25.07
C ASP A 145 0.30 53.27 23.82
N SER A 146 0.86 53.77 22.73
CA SER A 146 1.04 53.24 21.40
C SER A 146 1.88 51.97 21.35
N GLY A 147 1.61 51.08 20.38
CA GLY A 147 2.43 49.87 20.19
C GLY A 147 2.08 49.10 18.91
N SER A 148 2.74 49.48 17.84
CA SER A 148 2.69 48.95 16.48
C SER A 148 3.46 47.60 16.34
N GLY A 149 3.12 46.79 15.32
CA GLY A 149 3.94 45.66 14.83
C GLY A 149 3.08 44.51 14.29
N SER A 150 2.77 44.43 12.99
CA SER A 150 3.62 43.86 11.90
C SER A 150 4.09 42.44 12.26
N GLY A 151 3.64 41.34 11.66
CA GLY A 151 3.53 41.07 10.22
C GLY A 151 4.82 40.39 9.75
N SER A 152 4.81 39.08 9.49
CA SER A 152 5.81 38.37 8.67
C SER A 152 5.31 36.98 8.27
N ASP A 153 4.93 36.86 7.00
CA ASP A 153 4.98 35.61 6.24
C ASP A 153 6.41 35.08 6.17
N SER A 154 6.57 33.75 6.15
CA SER A 154 7.81 33.12 5.69
C SER A 154 7.47 31.85 4.92
N LYS A 155 7.45 32.04 3.60
CA LYS A 155 7.37 31.04 2.56
C LYS A 155 8.81 30.56 2.31
N SER A 156 9.11 29.30 2.60
CA SER A 156 10.40 28.70 2.26
C SER A 156 10.20 27.69 1.13
N SER A 157 10.81 28.03 0.00
CA SER A 157 10.91 27.27 -1.24
C SER A 157 12.40 26.97 -1.41
N SER A 158 12.76 25.72 -1.59
CA SER A 158 14.11 25.28 -1.98
C SER A 158 13.89 24.03 -2.84
N GLU A 159 13.82 24.15 -4.17
CA GLU A 159 14.93 24.37 -5.12
C GLU A 159 15.74 23.07 -5.28
N LEU A 160 15.50 22.45 -6.44
CA LEU A 160 16.09 21.22 -6.96
C LEU A 160 17.39 21.60 -7.65
N GLU A 161 18.49 20.94 -7.29
CA GLU A 161 19.71 20.93 -8.08
C GLU A 161 19.93 19.50 -8.58
N ASP A 162 19.77 19.33 -9.90
CA ASP A 162 20.25 18.20 -10.67
C ASP A 162 21.76 18.42 -10.91
N GLU A 163 22.60 17.50 -10.44
CA GLU A 163 23.99 17.40 -10.91
C GLU A 163 24.16 16.09 -11.67
N ASP A 164 24.29 16.23 -12.99
CA ASP A 164 24.91 15.26 -13.88
C ASP A 164 26.42 15.23 -13.61
N GLU A 165 27.02 14.05 -13.43
CA GLU A 165 28.44 13.88 -13.75
C GLU A 165 28.75 12.48 -14.28
N GLU A 166 29.37 12.46 -15.46
CA GLU A 166 29.87 11.31 -16.21
C GLU A 166 31.07 10.63 -15.52
N GLY A 167 31.21 9.33 -15.79
CA GLY A 167 32.43 8.54 -15.61
C GLY A 167 32.33 7.19 -16.32
#